data_AF-A0A967MWF2-F1
#
_entry.id   AF-A0A967MWF2-F1
#
_cell.length_a   1.000
_cell.length_b   1.000
_cell.length_c   1.000
_cell.angle_alpha   90.00
_cell.angle_beta   90.00
_cell.angle_gamma   90.00
#
_symmetry.space_group_name_H-M   'P 1'
#
loop_
_entity.id
_entity.type
_entity.pdbx_description
1 polymer ?
#
loop_
_entity_poly.entity_id
_entity_poly.type
_entity_poly.pdbx_seq_one_letter_code
_entity_poly.pdbx_strand_id
1 'polypeptide(L)' 'RCGTDLVREGDPAYQVRRACGEPDWIGRYHWDHGTHAEVWHYNFGPNDLIRILHFRDGRLRRIETAGRGFVEPRESGSC' A
#
# COMPACT_ATOMS: atom_id res chain seq x y z
N ARG A 1 -8.72 -4.02 -11.37
CA ARG A 1 -8.38 -2.80 -10.61
C ARG A 1 -8.71 -3.09 -9.16
N CYS A 2 -7.80 -2.89 -8.20
CA CYS A 2 -8.03 -3.12 -6.78
C CYS A 2 -9.09 -2.11 -6.28
N GLY A 3 -10.37 -2.41 -6.54
CA GLY A 3 -11.48 -1.72 -5.94
C GLY A 3 -11.50 -2.10 -4.47
N THR A 4 -11.85 -1.15 -3.60
CA THR A 4 -11.91 -1.28 -2.15
C THR A 4 -12.78 -2.45 -1.63
N ASP A 5 -13.48 -3.16 -2.51
CA ASP A 5 -14.27 -4.35 -2.20
C ASP A 5 -13.45 -5.66 -2.18
N LEU A 6 -12.27 -5.67 -2.82
CA LEU A 6 -11.49 -6.89 -3.03
C LEU A 6 -10.64 -7.30 -1.81
N VAL A 7 -10.36 -6.36 -0.90
CA VAL A 7 -9.53 -6.57 0.29
C VAL A 7 -10.23 -6.03 1.52
N ARG A 8 -10.18 -6.77 2.62
CA ARG A 8 -10.84 -6.44 3.89
C ARG A 8 -9.84 -6.48 5.05
N GLU A 9 -10.16 -5.75 6.11
CA GLU A 9 -9.39 -5.80 7.35
C GLU A 9 -9.32 -7.24 7.87
N GLY A 10 -8.11 -7.69 8.21
CA GLY A 10 -7.79 -9.06 8.61
C GLY A 10 -7.13 -9.90 7.51
N ASP A 11 -7.22 -9.48 6.25
CA ASP A 11 -6.62 -10.19 5.11
C ASP A 11 -5.09 -10.24 5.23
N PRO A 12 -4.46 -11.37 4.89
CA PRO A 12 -3.03 -11.49 4.92
C PRO A 12 -2.39 -10.72 3.75
N ALA A 13 -1.22 -10.11 4.00
CA ALA A 13 -0.51 -9.27 3.04
C ALA A 13 -0.27 -9.97 1.68
N TYR A 14 0.01 -11.27 1.70
CA TYR A 14 0.21 -12.03 0.46
C TYR A 14 -1.05 -12.11 -0.41
N GLN A 15 -2.24 -12.21 0.21
CA GLN A 15 -3.51 -12.27 -0.50
C GLN A 15 -3.84 -10.92 -1.10
N VAL A 16 -3.65 -9.84 -0.34
CA VAL A 16 -3.80 -8.47 -0.82
C VAL A 16 -2.90 -8.23 -2.02
N ARG A 17 -1.62 -8.63 -1.96
CA ARG A 17 -0.69 -8.47 -3.09
C ARG A 17 -1.10 -9.27 -4.32
N ARG A 18 -1.66 -10.48 -4.15
CA ARG A 18 -2.20 -11.26 -5.28
C ARG A 18 -3.46 -10.64 -5.87
N ALA A 19 -4.30 -10.06 -5.03
CA ALA A 19 -5.58 -9.48 -5.44
C ALA A 19 -5.40 -8.10 -6.12
N CYS A 20 -4.50 -7.28 -5.57
CA CYS A 20 -4.33 -5.87 -5.95
C CYS A 20 -3.08 -5.61 -6.80
N GLY A 21 -2.11 -6.52 -6.78
CA GLY A 21 -0.80 -6.32 -7.40
C GLY A 21 0.23 -5.77 -6.41
N GLU A 22 1.42 -5.50 -6.93
CA GLU A 22 2.50 -4.90 -6.16
C GLU A 22 2.20 -3.42 -5.87
N PRO A 23 2.41 -2.97 -4.63
CA PRO A 23 2.30 -1.55 -4.28
C PRO A 23 3.46 -0.76 -4.89
N ASP A 24 3.22 0.53 -5.15
CA ASP A 24 4.24 1.45 -5.64
C ASP A 24 5.33 1.71 -4.59
N TRP A 25 4.94 1.75 -3.31
CA TRP A 25 5.89 1.91 -2.21
C TRP A 25 5.51 1.06 -0.98
N ILE A 26 6.54 0.50 -0.34
CA ILE A 26 6.40 -0.28 0.91
C ILE A 26 7.31 0.32 1.98
N GLY A 27 6.69 0.87 3.03
CA GLY A 27 7.36 1.23 4.26
C GLY A 27 7.32 0.05 5.22
N ARG A 28 8.46 -0.37 5.76
CA ARG A 28 8.53 -1.39 6.81
C ARG A 28 8.99 -0.74 8.10
N TYR A 29 8.25 -1.00 9.17
CA TYR A 29 8.50 -0.48 10.50
C TYR A 29 8.62 -1.66 11.45
N HIS A 30 9.70 -1.69 12.22
CA HIS A 30 9.89 -2.68 13.27
C HIS A 30 9.84 -1.97 14.61
N TRP A 31 8.96 -2.44 15.49
CA TRP A 31 8.84 -1.92 16.84
C TRP A 31 9.73 -2.73 17.77
N ASP A 32 10.28 -2.12 18.83
CA ASP A 32 11.19 -2.78 19.78
C ASP A 32 10.61 -4.05 20.45
N HIS A 33 9.29 -4.22 20.44
CA HIS A 33 8.61 -5.41 20.97
C HIS A 33 8.37 -6.52 19.94
N GLY A 34 9.08 -6.51 18.80
CA GLY A 34 8.99 -7.55 17.77
C GLY A 34 7.71 -7.50 16.92
N THR A 35 6.95 -6.40 17.00
CA THR A 35 5.82 -6.18 16.09
C THR A 35 6.36 -5.72 14.74
N HIS A 36 5.88 -6.34 13.66
CA HIS A 36 6.20 -5.92 12.31
C HIS A 36 5.02 -5.11 11.76
N ALA A 37 5.23 -3.84 11.43
CA ALA A 37 4.24 -3.05 10.72
C ALA A 37 4.73 -2.74 9.31
N GLU A 38 3.83 -2.79 8.34
CA GLU A 38 4.14 -2.41 6.96
C GLU A 38 3.08 -1.43 6.48
N VAL A 39 3.47 -0.45 5.68
CA VAL A 39 2.56 0.54 5.10
C VAL A 39 2.76 0.53 3.60
N TRP A 40 1.73 0.11 2.88
CA TRP A 40 1.79 -0.04 1.43
C TRP A 40 1.02 1.09 0.78
N HIS A 41 1.67 1.79 -0.15
CA HIS A 41 1.05 2.87 -0.91
C HIS A 41 0.79 2.39 -2.33
N TYR A 42 -0.45 2.57 -2.77
CA TYR A 42 -0.90 2.34 -4.13
C TYR A 42 -1.28 3.68 -4.74
N ASN A 43 -0.50 4.14 -5.70
CA ASN A 43 -0.68 5.36 -6.43
C ASN A 43 -1.19 5.06 -7.85
N PHE A 44 -2.51 5.12 -8.03
CA PHE A 44 -3.14 4.87 -9.33
C PHE A 44 -3.03 6.05 -10.31
N GLY A 45 -2.27 7.10 -9.95
CA GLY A 45 -2.04 8.29 -10.77
C GLY A 45 -2.98 9.45 -10.47
N PRO A 46 -2.86 10.57 -11.20
CA PRO A 46 -3.48 11.86 -10.85
C PRO A 46 -5.01 11.91 -10.93
N ASN A 47 -5.63 10.97 -11.63
CA ASN A 47 -7.08 10.87 -11.76
C ASN A 47 -7.72 10.04 -10.64
N ASP A 48 -6.90 9.36 -9.84
CA ASP A 48 -7.33 8.44 -8.81
C ASP A 48 -6.76 8.89 -7.45
N LEU A 49 -7.34 8.34 -6.38
CA LEU A 49 -6.89 8.61 -5.02
C LEU A 49 -5.86 7.56 -4.60
N ILE A 50 -4.85 7.98 -3.83
CA ILE A 50 -3.86 7.06 -3.27
C ILE A 50 -4.55 6.18 -2.23
N ARG A 51 -4.26 4.88 -2.26
CA ARG A 51 -4.68 3.94 -1.22
C ARG A 51 -3.48 3.59 -0.34
N ILE A 52 -3.65 3.74 0.96
CA ILE A 52 -2.65 3.40 1.95
C ILE A 52 -3.16 2.22 2.77
N LEU A 53 -2.45 1.12 2.76
CA LEU A 53 -2.81 -0.09 3.49
C LEU A 53 -1.83 -0.28 4.64
N HIS A 54 -2.36 -0.35 5.86
CA HIS A 54 -1.57 -0.57 7.06
C HIS A 54 -1.64 -2.03 7.46
N PHE A 55 -0.49 -2.69 7.42
CA PHE A 55 -0.31 -4.06 7.87
C PHE A 55 0.35 -4.07 9.25
N ARG A 56 -0.06 -5.04 10.06
CA ARG A 56 0.57 -5.36 11.32
C ARG A 56 0.63 -6.87 11.47
N ASP A 57 1.82 -7.38 11.73
CA ASP A 57 2.15 -8.81 11.81
C ASP A 57 1.66 -9.57 10.57
N GLY A 58 1.88 -8.97 9.39
CA GLY A 58 1.50 -9.54 8.09
C GLY A 58 0.01 -9.54 7.76
N ARG A 59 -0.83 -8.89 8.58
CA ARG A 59 -2.28 -8.77 8.35
C ARG A 59 -2.72 -7.33 8.16
N LEU A 60 -3.63 -7.11 7.22
CA LEU A 60 -4.24 -5.81 6.95
C LEU A 60 -5.02 -5.38 8.19
N ARG A 61 -4.65 -4.25 8.78
CA ARG A 61 -5.34 -3.68 9.95
C ARG A 61 -6.22 -2.50 9.59
N ARG A 62 -5.83 -1.74 8.58
CA ARG A 62 -6.54 -0.53 8.18
C ARG A 62 -6.31 -0.23 6.72
N ILE A 63 -7.36 0.26 6.07
CA ILE A 63 -7.32 0.79 4.71
C ILE A 63 -7.64 2.27 4.79
N GLU A 64 -6.71 3.11 4.35
CA GLU A 64 -6.86 4.54 4.31
C GLU A 64 -6.83 5.02 2.86
N THR A 65 -7.57 6.10 2.61
CA THR A 65 -7.52 6.81 1.33
C THR A 65 -6.87 8.14 1.59
N ALA A 66 -5.74 8.38 0.94
CA ALA A 66 -5.02 9.64 1.02
C ALA A 66 -5.48 10.60 -0.09
N GLY A 67 -4.68 11.64 -0.34
CA GLY A 67 -4.95 12.63 -1.36
C GLY A 67 -4.98 12.08 -2.78
N ARG A 68 -5.05 13.00 -3.75
CA ARG A 68 -4.91 12.68 -5.17
C ARG A 68 -3.56 12.00 -5.41
N GLY A 69 -3.59 10.96 -6.24
CA GLY A 69 -2.39 10.36 -6.77
C GLY A 69 -1.58 11.38 -7.55
N PHE A 70 -0.34 11.03 -7.81
CA PHE A 70 0.56 11.84 -8.59
C PHE A 70 1.26 10.97 -9.60
N VAL A 71 1.77 11.57 -10.67
CA VAL A 71 2.73 10.87 -11.50
C VAL A 71 4.01 10.88 -10.68
N GLU A 72 4.44 9.72 -10.17
CA GLU A 72 5.80 9.61 -9.67
C GLU A 72 6.71 10.06 -10.81
N PRO A 73 7.62 11.03 -10.59
CA PRO A 73 8.62 11.32 -11.61
C PRO A 73 9.35 10.00 -11.84
N ARG A 74 9.11 9.40 -13.02
CA ARG A 74 9.95 8.30 -13.51
C ARG A 74 11.36 8.76 -13.27
N GLU A 75 12.09 8.02 -12.45
CA GLU A 75 13.44 8.36 -11.99
C GLU A 75 14.13 9.15 -13.08
N SER A 76 14.43 10.41 -12.77
CA SER A 76 15.17 11.29 -13.66
C SER A 76 16.35 10.50 -14.17
N GLY A 77 16.25 10.01 -15.41
CA GLY A 77 17.40 9.53 -16.15
C GLY A 77 18.36 10.71 -16.14
N SER A 78 19.48 10.53 -15.45
CA SER A 78 20.60 11.47 -15.48
C SER A 78 20.81 11.91 -16.92
N CYS A 79 20.76 13.22 -17.15
CA CYS A 79 21.24 13.83 -18.39
C CYS A 79 22.73 13.55 -18.58
#